data_AF-A0A161TZ37-F1
#
_entry.id   AF-A0A161TZ37-F1
#
_cell.length_a   1.000
_cell.length_b   1.000
_cell.length_c   1.000
_cell.angle_alpha   90.00
_cell.angle_beta   90.00
_cell.angle_gamma   90.00
#
_symmetry.space_group_name_H-M   'P 1'
#
loop_
_entity.id
_entity.type
_entity.pdbx_description
1 polymer ?
#
loop_
_entity_poly.entity_id
_entity_poly.type
_entity_poly.pdbx_seq_one_letter_code
_entity_poly.pdbx_strand_id
1 'polypeptide(L)'
;MTRDKNADKRLEFNRNIASKERESDELHLEERQAQNRIENFESVMMKSFRNLQEIEDNINKRSHIQGAYDETAQKQKYMSNVISQQKEGLKQAYQQTSLKLEDEREQLQKERDSLSWD
;
A
#
# COMPACT_ATOMS: atom_id res chain seq x y z
N MET A 1 9.42 25.66 44.76
CA MET A 1 9.25 25.12 43.40
C MET A 1 8.09 24.15 43.46
N THR A 2 6.92 24.56 42.98
CA THR A 2 5.72 23.72 42.91
C THR A 2 6.02 22.61 41.90
N ARG A 3 5.91 21.35 42.33
CA ARG A 3 6.14 20.20 41.46
C ARG A 3 4.93 20.10 40.53
N ASP A 4 5.16 20.32 39.24
CA ASP A 4 4.15 20.20 38.19
C ASP A 4 3.45 18.84 38.28
N LYS A 5 2.17 18.85 38.66
CA LYS A 5 1.39 17.63 38.89
C LYS A 5 1.05 16.89 37.60
N ASN A 6 1.15 17.57 36.46
CA ASN A 6 0.81 17.02 35.15
C ASN A 6 2.05 16.69 34.31
N ALA A 7 3.26 16.94 34.82
CA ALA A 7 4.50 16.65 34.11
C ALA A 7 4.61 15.18 33.67
N ASP A 8 4.28 14.24 34.56
CA ASP A 8 4.33 12.80 34.25
C ASP A 8 3.31 12.43 33.16
N LYS A 9 2.12 13.03 33.19
CA LYS A 9 1.08 12.82 32.16
C LYS A 9 1.49 13.40 30.81
N ARG A 10 2.05 14.61 30.78
CA ARG A 10 2.58 15.21 29.52
C ARG A 10 3.69 14.35 28.94
N LEU A 11 4.55 13.77 29.80
CA LEU A 11 5.61 12.87 29.36
C LEU A 11 5.05 11.55 28.80
N GLU A 12 3.99 11.01 29.38
CA GLU A 12 3.27 9.85 28.84
C GLU A 12 2.66 10.17 27.47
N PHE A 13 1.94 11.29 27.33
CA PHE A 13 1.41 11.72 26.04
C PHE A 13 2.49 11.89 24.98
N ASN A 14 3.63 12.50 25.32
CA ASN A 14 4.75 12.64 24.38
C ASN A 14 5.31 11.27 23.93
N ARG A 15 5.35 10.27 24.83
CA ARG A 15 5.75 8.90 24.45
C ARG A 15 4.73 8.27 23.50
N ASN A 16 3.44 8.45 23.77
CA ASN A 16 2.37 7.89 22.94
C ASN A 16 2.33 8.55 21.55
N ILE A 17 2.50 9.88 21.48
CA ILE A 17 2.62 10.62 20.22
C ILE A 17 3.82 10.10 19.41
N ALA A 18 5.00 9.99 20.04
CA ALA A 18 6.19 9.47 19.37
C ALA A 18 6.02 8.01 18.91
N SER A 19 5.24 7.21 19.63
CA SER A 19 4.88 5.85 19.18
C SER A 19 4.03 5.89 17.92
N LYS A 20 3.01 6.76 17.87
CA LYS A 20 2.13 6.91 16.71
C LYS A 20 2.86 7.45 15.48
N GLU A 21 3.81 8.35 15.67
CA GLU A 21 4.69 8.83 14.59
C GLU A 21 5.54 7.70 14.01
N ARG A 22 6.11 6.83 14.85
CA ARG A 22 6.83 5.64 14.37
C ARG A 22 5.93 4.66 13.65
N GLU A 23 4.73 4.38 14.17
CA GLU A 23 3.75 3.53 13.50
C GLU A 23 3.40 4.08 12.11
N SER A 24 3.29 5.41 11.96
CA SER A 24 3.06 6.05 10.67
C SER A 24 4.24 5.91 9.70
N ASP A 25 5.48 6.11 10.19
CA ASP A 25 6.69 5.92 9.39
C ASP A 25 6.84 4.46 8.92
N GLU A 26 6.56 3.50 9.81
CA GLU A 26 6.56 2.07 9.49
C GLU A 26 5.49 1.74 8.44
N LEU A 27 4.28 2.28 8.59
CA LEU A 27 3.19 2.11 7.63
C LEU A 27 3.57 2.63 6.23
N HIS A 28 4.19 3.80 6.13
CA HIS A 28 4.65 4.36 4.86
C HIS A 28 5.78 3.54 4.22
N LEU A 29 6.69 3.00 5.03
CA LEU A 29 7.72 2.10 4.54
C LEU A 29 7.08 0.81 3.99
N GLU A 30 6.14 0.23 4.72
CA GLU A 30 5.41 -0.96 4.32
C GLU A 30 4.61 -0.73 3.02
N GLU A 31 3.89 0.38 2.91
CA GLU A 31 3.15 0.78 1.72
C GLU A 31 4.07 0.81 0.49
N ARG A 32 5.22 1.47 0.61
CA ARG A 32 6.21 1.57 -0.48
C ARG A 32 6.74 0.18 -0.86
N GLN A 33 7.01 -0.67 0.12
CA GLN A 33 7.46 -2.04 -0.15
C GLN A 33 6.40 -2.88 -0.84
N ALA A 34 5.13 -2.76 -0.43
CA ALA A 34 4.01 -3.45 -1.06
C ALA A 34 3.81 -3.00 -2.51
N GLN A 35 3.84 -1.70 -2.77
CA GLN A 35 3.76 -1.12 -4.13
C GLN A 35 4.88 -1.67 -5.02
N ASN A 36 6.13 -1.61 -4.56
CA ASN A 36 7.28 -2.13 -5.30
C ASN A 36 7.14 -3.63 -5.63
N ARG A 37 6.61 -4.44 -4.71
CA ARG A 37 6.39 -5.87 -4.94
C ARG A 37 5.36 -6.11 -6.04
N ILE A 38 4.28 -5.34 -6.07
CA ILE A 38 3.24 -5.46 -7.09
C ILE A 38 3.74 -5.01 -8.45
N GLU A 39 4.49 -3.91 -8.51
CA GLU A 39 5.09 -3.43 -9.76
C GLU A 39 6.09 -4.44 -10.34
N ASN A 40 6.92 -5.04 -9.48
CA ASN A 40 7.82 -6.11 -9.89
C ASN A 40 7.05 -7.33 -10.41
N PHE A 41 5.99 -7.75 -9.71
CA PHE A 41 5.14 -8.85 -10.13
C PHE A 41 4.49 -8.56 -11.49
N GLU A 42 3.91 -7.37 -11.67
CA GLU A 42 3.30 -6.92 -12.92
C GLU A 42 4.30 -6.96 -14.07
N SER A 43 5.51 -6.44 -13.86
CA SER A 43 6.58 -6.42 -14.87
C SER A 43 6.97 -7.84 -15.34
N VAL A 44 7.21 -8.75 -14.38
CA VAL A 44 7.53 -10.15 -14.67
C VAL A 44 6.38 -10.86 -15.40
N MET A 45 5.16 -10.59 -14.97
CA MET A 45 3.94 -11.18 -15.52
C MET A 45 3.69 -10.68 -16.95
N MET A 46 3.79 -9.38 -17.21
CA MET A 46 3.68 -8.79 -18.55
C MET A 46 4.75 -9.32 -19.51
N LYS A 47 5.98 -9.52 -19.03
CA LYS A 47 7.03 -10.16 -19.84
C LYS A 47 6.66 -11.58 -20.22
N SER A 48 6.12 -12.36 -19.28
CA SER A 48 5.66 -13.73 -19.54
C SER A 48 4.52 -13.77 -20.57
N PHE A 49 3.57 -12.84 -20.49
CA PHE A 49 2.49 -12.73 -21.48
C PHE A 49 2.99 -12.41 -22.89
N ARG A 50 3.96 -11.49 -23.03
CA ARG A 50 4.60 -11.22 -24.33
C ARG A 50 5.25 -12.47 -24.92
N ASN A 51 5.97 -13.23 -24.10
CA ASN A 51 6.59 -14.48 -24.55
C ASN A 51 5.53 -15.52 -25.01
N LEU A 52 4.41 -15.62 -24.29
CA LEU A 52 3.31 -16.52 -24.67
C LEU A 52 2.66 -16.09 -25.99
N GLN A 53 2.42 -14.80 -26.19
CA GLN A 53 1.91 -14.26 -27.45
C GLN A 53 2.84 -14.58 -28.62
N GLU A 54 4.16 -14.40 -28.45
CA GLU A 54 5.13 -14.76 -29.49
C GLU A 54 5.10 -16.26 -29.83
N ILE A 55 4.90 -17.13 -28.83
CA ILE A 55 4.80 -18.58 -29.06
C ILE A 55 3.50 -18.90 -29.82
N GLU A 56 2.37 -18.35 -29.40
CA GLU A 56 1.08 -18.56 -30.05
C GLU A 56 1.08 -18.05 -31.50
N ASP A 57 1.64 -16.86 -31.75
CA ASP A 57 1.80 -16.30 -33.09
C ASP A 57 2.64 -17.22 -33.99
N ASN A 58 3.71 -17.80 -33.46
CA ASN A 58 4.55 -18.74 -34.20
C ASN A 58 3.82 -20.05 -34.51
N ILE A 59 3.00 -20.55 -33.58
CA ILE A 59 2.19 -21.75 -33.80
C ILE A 59 1.12 -21.48 -34.87
N ASN A 60 0.39 -20.37 -34.75
CA ASN A 60 -0.69 -19.98 -35.66
C ASN A 60 -0.18 -19.78 -37.10
N LYS A 61 1.00 -19.14 -37.26
CA LYS A 61 1.65 -19.01 -38.57
C LYS A 61 1.93 -20.37 -39.22
N ARG A 62 2.40 -21.36 -38.45
CA ARG A 62 2.73 -22.71 -38.93
C ARG A 62 1.48 -23.55 -39.24
N SER A 63 0.42 -23.38 -38.47
CA SER A 63 -0.80 -24.19 -38.59
C SER A 63 -1.82 -23.64 -39.60
N HIS A 64 -1.62 -22.43 -40.13
CA HIS A 64 -2.56 -21.72 -41.02
C HIS A 64 -3.96 -21.55 -40.41
N ILE A 65 -4.07 -21.62 -39.08
CA ILE A 65 -5.30 -21.40 -38.35
C ILE A 65 -5.54 -19.88 -38.27
N GLN A 66 -6.45 -19.36 -39.11
CA GLN A 66 -6.95 -18.00 -39.01
C GLN A 66 -8.17 -17.95 -38.08
N GLY A 67 -8.17 -17.03 -37.10
CA GLY A 67 -9.35 -16.74 -36.28
C GLY A 67 -9.51 -17.59 -35.00
N ALA A 68 -8.45 -18.25 -34.51
CA ALA A 68 -8.49 -18.89 -33.20
C ALA A 68 -8.69 -17.84 -32.09
N TYR A 69 -9.44 -18.22 -31.05
CA TYR A 69 -9.61 -17.44 -29.84
C TYR A 69 -8.24 -17.17 -29.18
N ASP A 70 -7.90 -15.90 -28.98
CA ASP A 70 -6.65 -15.46 -28.35
C ASP A 70 -6.78 -15.55 -26.82
N GLU A 71 -6.62 -16.76 -26.31
CA GLU A 71 -6.72 -17.06 -24.88
C GLU A 71 -5.66 -16.29 -24.07
N THR A 72 -4.46 -16.12 -24.62
CA THR A 72 -3.36 -15.42 -23.94
C THR A 72 -3.67 -13.94 -23.77
N ALA A 73 -4.19 -13.25 -24.80
CA ALA A 73 -4.60 -11.85 -24.66
C ALA A 73 -5.75 -11.68 -23.66
N GLN A 74 -6.71 -12.60 -23.63
CA GLN A 74 -7.80 -12.54 -22.64
C GLN A 74 -7.29 -12.74 -21.22
N LYS A 75 -6.38 -13.70 -21.00
CA LYS A 75 -5.73 -13.92 -19.71
C LYS A 75 -4.89 -12.71 -19.29
N GLN A 76 -4.15 -12.10 -20.22
CA GLN A 76 -3.36 -10.90 -19.97
C GLN A 76 -4.26 -9.74 -19.50
N LYS A 77 -5.37 -9.50 -20.21
CA LYS A 77 -6.33 -8.46 -19.86
C LYS A 77 -6.95 -8.70 -18.49
N TYR A 78 -7.40 -9.93 -18.22
CA TYR A 78 -7.94 -10.31 -16.92
C TYR A 78 -6.91 -10.06 -15.81
N MET A 79 -5.67 -10.50 -15.99
CA MET A 79 -4.64 -10.34 -14.96
C MET A 79 -4.24 -8.87 -14.74
N SER A 80 -4.22 -8.07 -15.81
CA SER A 80 -4.00 -6.62 -15.71
C SER A 80 -5.09 -5.93 -14.89
N ASN A 81 -6.35 -6.34 -15.06
CA ASN A 81 -7.47 -5.83 -14.27
C ASN A 81 -7.34 -6.24 -12.80
N VAL A 82 -6.97 -7.50 -12.52
CA VAL A 82 -6.76 -7.98 -11.15
C VAL A 82 -5.66 -7.19 -10.45
N ILE A 83 -4.51 -6.99 -11.11
CA ILE A 83 -3.43 -6.17 -10.55
C ILE A 83 -3.90 -4.74 -10.27
N SER A 84 -4.63 -4.13 -11.21
CA SER A 84 -5.14 -2.77 -11.05
C SER A 84 -6.07 -2.67 -9.84
N GLN A 85 -6.96 -3.64 -9.66
CA GLN A 85 -7.85 -3.71 -8.49
C GLN A 85 -7.06 -3.90 -7.19
N GLN A 86 -6.03 -4.75 -7.18
CA GLN A 86 -5.18 -4.95 -6.01
C GLN A 86 -4.39 -3.70 -5.63
N LYS A 87 -3.84 -2.97 -6.61
CA LYS A 87 -3.15 -1.70 -6.37
C LYS A 87 -4.08 -0.67 -5.72
N GLU A 88 -5.28 -0.52 -6.26
CA GLU A 88 -6.25 0.43 -5.72
C GLU A 88 -6.73 0.01 -4.32
N GLY A 89 -7.02 -1.28 -4.11
CA GLY A 89 -7.43 -1.79 -2.80
C GLY A 89 -6.37 -1.57 -1.72
N LEU A 90 -5.09 -1.82 -2.04
CA LEU A 90 -3.98 -1.56 -1.11
C LEU A 90 -3.82 -0.07 -0.81
N LYS A 91 -3.88 0.78 -1.84
CA LYS A 91 -3.80 2.23 -1.67
C LYS A 91 -4.90 2.73 -0.72
N GLN A 92 -6.13 2.25 -0.89
CA GLN A 92 -7.24 2.61 -0.02
C GLN A 92 -7.03 2.13 1.42
N ALA A 93 -6.54 0.89 1.61
CA ALA A 93 -6.27 0.33 2.93
C ALA A 93 -5.17 1.12 3.68
N TYR A 94 -4.06 1.44 3.02
CA TYR A 94 -2.99 2.25 3.61
C TYR A 94 -3.45 3.68 3.90
N GLN A 95 -4.20 4.31 2.98
CA GLN A 95 -4.75 5.64 3.21
C GLN A 95 -5.70 5.67 4.42
N GLN A 96 -6.59 4.69 4.56
CA GLN A 96 -7.50 4.61 5.71
C GLN A 96 -6.73 4.43 7.03
N THR A 97 -5.69 3.59 7.02
CA THR A 97 -4.88 3.33 8.21
C THR A 97 -4.06 4.56 8.59
N SER A 98 -3.48 5.25 7.60
CA SER A 98 -2.74 6.49 7.80
C SER A 98 -3.61 7.59 8.39
N LEU A 99 -4.82 7.80 7.86
CA LEU A 99 -5.77 8.76 8.42
C LEU A 99 -6.12 8.44 9.87
N LYS A 100 -6.35 7.16 10.19
CA LYS A 100 -6.64 6.75 11.57
C LYS A 100 -5.47 7.03 12.53
N LEU A 101 -4.24 6.74 12.12
CA LEU A 101 -3.06 7.04 12.94
C LEU A 101 -2.87 8.55 13.14
N GLU A 102 -3.15 9.34 12.10
CA GLU A 102 -3.10 10.81 12.17
C GLU A 102 -4.14 11.35 13.15
N ASP A 103 -5.39 10.87 13.07
CA ASP A 103 -6.47 11.24 13.97
C ASP A 103 -6.14 10.90 15.44
N GLU A 104 -5.61 9.69 15.68
CA GLU A 104 -5.16 9.25 17.01
C GLU A 104 -4.01 10.13 17.53
N ARG A 105 -3.04 10.48 16.68
CA ARG A 105 -1.92 11.36 17.05
C ARG A 105 -2.43 12.77 17.38
N GLU A 106 -3.31 13.33 16.57
CA GLU A 106 -3.93 14.63 16.82
C GLU A 106 -4.72 14.65 18.13
N GLN A 107 -5.47 13.59 18.42
CA GLN A 107 -6.22 13.48 19.68
C GLN A 107 -5.26 13.51 20.88
N LEU A 108 -4.17 12.73 20.83
CA LEU A 108 -3.15 12.73 21.89
C LEU A 108 -2.49 14.10 22.06
N GLN A 109 -2.24 14.83 20.97
CA GLN A 109 -1.71 16.19 21.02
C GLN A 109 -2.70 17.14 21.70
N LYS A 110 -3.99 17.10 21.32
CA LYS A 110 -5.05 17.92 21.94
C LYS A 110 -5.19 17.62 23.43
N GLU A 111 -5.17 16.34 23.82
CA GLU A 111 -5.26 15.92 25.22
C GLU A 111 -4.04 16.39 26.03
N ARG A 112 -2.82 16.26 25.47
CA ARG A 112 -1.60 16.80 26.09
C ARG A 112 -1.68 18.31 26.30
N ASP A 113 -2.11 19.05 25.28
CA ASP A 113 -2.14 20.51 25.27
C ASP A 113 -3.22 21.08 26.22
N SER A 114 -4.22 20.26 26.58
CA SER A 114 -5.22 20.59 27.60
C SER A 114 -4.70 20.52 29.05
N LEU A 115 -3.51 19.94 29.28
CA LEU A 115 -2.95 19.80 30.63
C LEU A 115 -2.31 21.11 31.11
N SER A 116 -2.82 21.65 32.22
CA SER A 116 -2.24 22.85 32.86
C SER A 116 -0.78 22.62 33.31
N TRP A 117 0.01 23.70 33.28
CA TRP A 117 1.39 23.80 33.74
C TRP A 117 1.52 24.17 35.23
N ASP A 118 0.39 24.32 35.93
CA ASP A 118 0.29 24.69 37.35
C ASP A 118 0.38 23.51 38.34
#